data_AF-A0A4P9WT41-F1
#
_entry.id   AF-A0A4P9WT41-F1
#
_cell.length_a   1.000
_cell.length_b   1.000
_cell.length_c   1.000
_cell.angle_alpha   90.00
_cell.angle_beta   90.00
_cell.angle_gamma   90.00
#
_symmetry.space_group_name_H-M   'P 1'
#
loop_
_entity.id
_entity.type
_entity.pdbx_description
1 polymer ?
#
loop_
_entity_poly.entity_id
_entity_poly.type
_entity_poly.pdbx_seq_one_letter_code
_entity_poly.pdbx_strand_id
1 'polypeptide(L)' 'MGVKGLWSLVEPVARPVRMETLQNKRLAVDASIWLHQFLAAMRDGEGNAL' A
#
# COMPACT_ATOMS: atom_id res chain seq x y z
N MET A 1 -4.15 -10.21 3.05
CA MET A 1 -4.58 -9.42 1.87
C MET A 1 -4.15 -10.14 0.60
N GLY A 2 -4.99 -10.15 -0.44
CA GLY A 2 -4.68 -10.71 -1.76
C GLY A 2 -4.36 -12.20 -1.80
N VAL A 3 -3.79 -12.66 -2.92
CA VAL A 3 -3.35 -14.05 -3.12
C VAL A 3 -1.89 -14.22 -2.66
N LYS A 4 -1.62 -15.24 -1.85
CA LYS A 4 -0.28 -15.52 -1.32
C LYS A 4 0.72 -15.76 -2.46
N GLY A 5 1.83 -15.03 -2.45
CA GLY A 5 2.93 -15.16 -3.44
C GLY A 5 2.69 -14.46 -4.78
N LEU A 6 1.51 -13.85 -5.00
CA LEU A 6 1.17 -13.22 -6.27
C LEU A 6 2.13 -12.08 -6.65
N TRP A 7 2.47 -11.21 -5.70
CA TRP A 7 3.34 -10.05 -5.97
C TRP A 7 4.74 -10.44 -6.43
N SER A 8 5.37 -11.43 -5.78
CA SER A 8 6.67 -11.96 -6.21
C SER A 8 6.63 -12.61 -7.59
N LEU A 9 5.51 -13.26 -7.94
CA LEU A 9 5.32 -13.87 -9.25
C LEU A 9 5.24 -12.81 -10.37
N VAL A 10 4.58 -11.68 -10.12
CA VAL A 10 4.38 -10.61 -11.13
C VAL A 10 5.44 -9.51 -11.10
N GLU A 11 6.39 -9.56 -10.16
CA GLU A 11 7.47 -8.59 -10.02
C GLU A 11 8.27 -8.34 -11.32
N PRO A 12 8.63 -9.36 -12.13
CA PRO A 12 9.44 -9.14 -13.34
C PRO A 12 8.77 -8.27 -14.41
N VAL A 13 7.45 -8.08 -14.35
CA VAL A 13 6.69 -7.26 -15.29
C VAL A 13 6.30 -5.88 -14.71
N ALA A 14 6.79 -5.53 -13.52
CA ALA A 14 6.55 -4.24 -12.90
C ALA A 14 7.13 -3.09 -13.74
N ARG A 15 6.42 -1.96 -13.78
CA ARG A 15 6.85 -0.73 -14.47
C ARG A 15 6.95 0.40 -13.45
N PRO A 16 8.15 0.97 -13.21
CA PRO A 16 8.29 2.15 -12.37
C PRO A 16 7.54 3.34 -12.99
N VAL A 17 6.75 4.05 -12.19
CA VAL A 17 5.99 5.23 -12.63
C VAL A 17 6.32 6.40 -11.73
N ARG A 18 6.68 7.53 -12.34
CA ARG A 18 6.91 8.80 -11.63
C ARG A 18 5.57 9.41 -11.19
N MET A 19 5.47 9.88 -9.95
CA MET A 19 4.22 10.41 -9.41
C MET A 19 3.68 11.60 -10.21
N GLU A 20 4.56 12.48 -10.70
CA GLU A 20 4.17 13.64 -11.52
C GLU A 20 3.39 13.23 -12.79
N THR A 21 3.63 12.02 -13.31
CA THR A 21 2.93 11.51 -14.50
C THR A 21 1.47 11.14 -14.24
N LEU A 22 1.08 11.03 -12.97
CA LEU A 22 -0.29 10.76 -12.55
C LEU A 22 -1.13 12.03 -12.38
N GLN A 23 -0.53 13.22 -12.53
CA GLN A 23 -1.24 14.50 -12.41
C GLN A 23 -2.46 14.54 -13.35
N ASN A 24 -3.57 15.08 -12.83
CA ASN A 24 -4.86 15.20 -13.52
C ASN A 24 -5.50 13.86 -13.96
N LYS A 25 -5.00 12.72 -13.49
CA LYS A 25 -5.68 11.43 -13.66
C LYS A 25 -6.64 11.18 -12.50
N ARG A 26 -7.84 10.70 -12.82
CA ARG A 26 -8.77 10.16 -11.81
C ARG A 26 -8.27 8.77 -11.42
N LEU A 27 -7.99 8.57 -10.14
CA LEU A 27 -7.54 7.30 -9.58
C LEU A 27 -8.54 6.83 -8.52
N ALA A 28 -8.99 5.59 -8.64
CA ALA A 28 -9.73 4.94 -7.57
C ALA A 28 -8.75 4.51 -6.46
N VAL A 29 -9.13 4.74 -5.21
CA VAL A 29 -8.33 4.37 -4.04
C VAL A 29 -9.10 3.28 -3.28
N ASP A 30 -8.51 2.09 -3.15
CA ASP A 30 -9.03 1.06 -2.25
C ASP A 30 -8.63 1.40 -0.81
N ALA A 31 -9.58 1.98 -0.06
CA ALA A 31 -9.40 2.39 1.33
C ALA A 31 -9.94 1.37 2.36
N SER A 32 -10.43 0.21 1.89
CA SER A 32 -11.22 -0.72 2.72
C SER A 32 -10.48 -1.29 3.94
N ILE A 33 -9.15 -1.36 3.90
CA ILE A 33 -8.30 -1.89 4.99
C ILE A 33 -7.50 -0.83 5.74
N TRP A 34 -7.69 0.46 5.42
CA TRP A 34 -6.84 1.53 5.95
C TRP A 34 -6.87 1.61 7.47
N LEU A 35 -8.04 1.56 8.10
CA LEU A 35 -8.15 1.61 9.55
C LEU A 35 -7.37 0.49 10.24
N HIS A 36 -7.50 -0.75 9.74
CA HIS A 36 -6.75 -1.89 10.28
C HIS A 36 -5.24 -1.71 10.10
N GLN A 37 -4.78 -1.20 8.96
CA GLN A 37 -3.35 -0.93 8.74
C GLN A 37 -2.84 0.22 9.63
N PHE A 38 -3.62 1.27 9.83
CA PHE A 38 -3.24 2.36 10.71
C PHE A 38 -3.09 1.88 12.14
N LEU A 39 -4.05 1.13 12.66
CA LEU A 39 -3.96 0.56 14.01
C LEU A 39 -2.75 -0.37 14.15
N ALA A 40 -2.52 -1.26 13.17
CA ALA A 40 -1.40 -2.18 13.21
C ALA A 40 -0.01 -1.52 13.03
N ALA A 41 0.05 -0.36 12.38
CA ALA A 41 1.30 0.35 12.08
C ALA A 41 1.61 1.49 13.05
N MET A 42 0.61 2.02 13.75
CA MET A 42 0.80 3.05 14.75
C MET A 42 1.48 2.45 15.98
N ARG A 43 2.61 3.06 16.34
CA ARG A 43 3.36 2.76 17.54
C ARG A 43 3.28 3.94 18.50
N ASP A 44 3.32 3.65 19.79
CA ASP A 44 3.48 4.67 20.82
C ASP A 44 4.89 5.31 20.77
N GLY A 45 5.13 6.32 21.60
CA GLY A 45 6.42 7.02 21.68
C GLY A 45 7.60 6.13 22.10
N GLU A 46 7.34 4.94 22.63
CA GLU A 46 8.34 3.94 23.03
C GLU A 46 8.51 2.83 21.98
N GLY A 47 7.71 2.85 20.91
CA GLY A 47 7.78 1.90 19.80
C GLY A 47 6.93 0.64 19.99
N ASN A 48 6.10 0.56 21.02
CA ASN A 48 5.15 -0.54 21.20
C ASN A 48 3.94 -0.35 20.29
N ALA A 49 3.35 -1.46 19.84
CA ALA A 49 2.05 -1.39 19.16
C ALA A 49 0.99 -0.90 20.16
N LEU A 50 0.14 0.04 19.74
CA LEU A 50 -1.04 0.47 20.50
C LEU A 50 -2.08 -0.64 20.62
#